data_AF-A0A7W6IP96-F1
#
_entry.id   AF-A0A7W6IP96-F1
#
_cell.length_a   1.000
_cell.length_b   1.000
_cell.length_c   1.000
_cell.angle_alpha   90.00
_cell.angle_beta   90.00
_cell.angle_gamma   90.00
#
_symmetry.space_group_name_H-M   'P 1'
#
loop_
_entity.id
_entity.type
_entity.pdbx_description
1 polymer ?
#
loop_
_entity_poly.entity_id
_entity_poly.type
_entity_poly.pdbx_seq_one_letter_code
_entity_poly.pdbx_strand_id
1 'polypeptide(L)'
;MTTNKTEQPGASRSGIEQRAAQDAGGAAQKVRQDFDAAVKEASNEAETLKSQAQDKIGEASEGAKSFASDQKKLAASQITGIASAISKVADELEGDQATTARYARDLAKGLDRFGKEVEGRSVDELMSDAQDFGRRQPLAFLGAAALAGFVASRFAGASAQRKQTGSETAVPGSAASGTTYGRTSAGGVNPTSGGSAYGQSSSNFAGGGNVSNK
;
A
#
# COMPACT_ATOMS: atom_id res chain seq x y z
N MET A 1 67.18 9.52 25.09
CA MET A 1 66.45 10.42 26.01
C MET A 1 66.11 11.69 25.22
N THR A 2 64.88 11.80 24.70
CA THR A 2 64.24 13.08 24.32
C THR A 2 62.76 12.82 23.96
N THR A 3 61.93 13.05 24.97
CA THR A 3 60.56 13.59 25.01
C THR A 3 59.56 13.39 23.86
N ASN A 4 58.50 12.68 24.26
CA ASN A 4 57.11 12.61 23.82
C ASN A 4 56.49 13.95 23.34
N LYS A 5 55.74 13.93 22.23
CA LYS A 5 54.77 14.98 21.85
C LYS A 5 53.44 14.33 21.47
N THR A 6 52.50 14.47 22.39
CA THR A 6 51.09 14.15 22.30
C THR A 6 50.41 14.96 21.20
N GLU A 7 49.69 14.30 20.28
CA GLU A 7 48.67 14.94 19.46
C GLU A 7 47.35 14.19 19.64
N GLN A 8 46.45 14.80 20.42
CA GLN A 8 45.06 14.40 20.60
C GLN A 8 44.24 14.81 19.36
N PRO A 9 43.39 13.94 18.80
CA PRO A 9 42.30 14.34 17.92
C PRO A 9 40.97 14.27 18.69
N GLY A 10 40.57 15.37 19.33
CA GLY A 10 39.39 15.40 20.22
C GLY A 10 38.35 16.52 19.99
N ALA A 11 38.57 17.45 19.06
CA ALA A 11 37.81 18.72 19.04
C ALA A 11 36.76 18.89 17.92
N SER A 12 36.45 17.86 17.11
CA SER A 12 35.58 18.04 15.93
C SER A 12 34.26 17.26 15.94
N ARG A 13 33.93 16.51 17.00
CA ARG A 13 32.68 15.72 17.08
C ARG A 13 31.48 16.51 17.62
N SER A 14 31.70 17.52 18.47
CA SER A 14 30.64 18.27 19.15
C SER A 14 29.82 19.20 18.23
N GLY A 15 30.41 19.71 17.15
CA GLY A 15 29.71 20.64 16.23
C GLY A 15 28.73 19.96 15.26
N ILE A 16 28.93 18.67 14.97
CA ILE A 16 28.11 17.90 14.02
C ILE A 16 26.85 17.37 14.71
N GLU A 17 26.98 16.96 15.98
CA GLU A 17 25.86 16.53 16.82
C GLU A 17 24.89 17.69 17.16
N GLN A 18 25.41 18.89 17.41
CA GLN A 18 24.58 20.06 17.71
C GLN A 18 23.76 20.53 16.51
N ARG A 19 24.32 20.43 15.29
CA ARG A 19 23.63 20.82 14.06
C ARG A 19 22.56 19.79 13.67
N ALA A 20 22.86 18.50 13.79
CA ALA A 20 21.89 17.44 13.60
C ALA A 20 20.72 17.50 14.60
N ALA A 21 20.99 17.84 15.87
CA ALA A 21 19.95 18.05 16.87
C ALA A 21 19.09 19.29 16.60
N GLN A 22 19.66 20.38 16.06
CA GLN A 22 18.92 21.57 15.65
C GLN A 22 18.08 21.33 14.39
N ASP A 23 18.63 20.64 13.38
CA ASP A 23 17.91 20.31 12.15
C ASP A 23 16.77 19.31 12.43
N ALA A 24 17.01 18.32 13.30
CA ALA A 24 15.96 17.41 13.78
C ALA A 24 14.89 18.14 14.61
N GLY A 25 15.29 19.09 15.47
CA GLY A 25 14.39 19.93 16.23
C GLY A 25 13.50 20.79 15.34
N GLY A 26 14.09 21.42 14.32
CA GLY A 26 13.38 22.22 13.31
C GLY A 26 12.43 21.38 12.46
N ALA A 27 12.86 20.21 11.99
CA ALA A 27 12.02 19.29 11.23
C ALA A 27 10.86 18.73 12.07
N ALA A 28 11.11 18.32 13.31
CA ALA A 28 10.07 17.84 14.22
C ALA A 28 9.05 18.95 14.55
N GLN A 29 9.52 20.19 14.71
CA GLN A 29 8.64 21.33 14.96
C GLN A 29 7.80 21.68 13.73
N LYS A 30 8.38 21.59 12.52
CA LYS A 30 7.64 21.78 11.28
C LYS A 30 6.59 20.69 11.05
N VAL A 31 6.93 19.42 11.29
CA VAL A 31 5.98 18.30 11.24
C VAL A 31 4.87 18.48 12.25
N ARG A 32 5.16 18.94 13.48
CA ARG A 32 4.12 19.25 14.48
C ARG A 32 3.21 20.39 14.03
N GLN A 33 3.75 21.46 13.45
CA GLN A 33 2.93 22.57 12.92
C GLN A 33 2.05 22.13 11.74
N ASP A 34 2.63 21.41 10.78
CA ASP A 34 1.92 20.89 9.62
C ASP A 34 0.84 19.88 10.06
N PHE A 35 1.14 19.06 11.06
CA PHE A 35 0.18 18.13 11.68
C PHE A 35 -0.92 18.84 12.45
N ASP A 36 -0.60 19.85 13.27
CA ASP A 36 -1.60 20.62 14.03
C ASP A 36 -2.56 21.38 13.09
N ALA A 37 -2.04 21.90 11.98
CA ALA A 37 -2.85 22.51 10.93
C ALA A 37 -3.77 21.47 10.26
N ALA A 38 -3.23 20.32 9.87
CA ALA A 38 -3.99 19.24 9.27
C ALA A 38 -5.06 18.67 10.23
N VAL A 39 -4.75 18.55 11.52
CA VAL A 39 -5.71 18.09 12.53
C VAL A 39 -6.85 19.09 12.72
N LYS A 40 -6.57 20.40 12.72
CA LYS A 40 -7.62 21.43 12.81
C LYS A 40 -8.54 21.41 11.60
N GLU A 41 -8.00 21.28 10.41
CA GLU A 41 -8.77 21.18 9.17
C GLU A 41 -9.59 19.89 9.13
N ALA A 42 -8.96 18.75 9.43
CA ALA A 42 -9.61 17.46 9.49
C ALA A 42 -10.69 17.40 10.58
N SER A 43 -10.57 18.12 11.69
CA SER A 43 -11.59 18.13 12.75
C SER A 43 -12.92 18.74 12.27
N ASN A 44 -12.86 19.79 11.44
CA ASN A 44 -14.07 20.42 10.89
C ASN A 44 -14.74 19.53 9.83
N GLU A 45 -13.94 18.80 9.04
CA GLU A 45 -14.45 17.88 8.02
C GLU A 45 -14.89 16.54 8.62
N ALA A 46 -14.29 16.13 9.74
CA ALA A 46 -14.60 14.89 10.43
C ALA A 46 -16.04 14.84 10.94
N GLU A 47 -16.65 15.96 11.35
CA GLU A 47 -18.04 15.96 11.81
C GLU A 47 -19.02 15.57 10.69
N THR A 48 -18.81 16.11 9.48
CA THR A 48 -19.66 15.78 8.32
C THR A 48 -19.36 14.39 7.79
N LEU A 49 -18.09 13.99 7.78
CA LEU A 49 -17.65 12.67 7.36
C LEU A 49 -18.13 11.57 8.31
N LYS A 50 -18.17 11.84 9.63
CA LYS A 50 -18.64 10.90 10.65
C LYS A 50 -20.11 10.54 10.43
N SER A 51 -20.97 11.51 10.15
CA SER A 51 -22.39 11.25 9.86
C SER A 51 -22.55 10.37 8.62
N GLN A 52 -21.90 10.75 7.51
CA GLN A 52 -21.94 9.97 6.26
C GLN A 52 -21.34 8.57 6.40
N ALA A 53 -20.29 8.42 7.21
CA ALA A 53 -19.68 7.13 7.49
C ALA A 53 -20.59 6.23 8.31
N GLN A 54 -21.30 6.76 9.31
CA GLN A 54 -22.24 5.97 10.12
C GLN A 54 -23.36 5.36 9.28
N ASP A 55 -23.94 6.14 8.37
CA ASP A 55 -25.01 5.67 7.49
C ASP A 55 -24.50 4.59 6.51
N LYS A 56 -23.32 4.78 5.91
CA LYS A 56 -22.74 3.82 4.95
C LYS A 56 -22.19 2.55 5.57
N ILE A 57 -21.70 2.62 6.82
CA ILE A 57 -21.17 1.44 7.53
C ILE A 57 -22.31 0.51 7.94
N GLY A 58 -23.48 1.03 8.31
CA GLY A 58 -24.64 0.22 8.71
C GLY A 58 -25.03 -0.82 7.66
N GLU A 59 -25.23 -0.37 6.41
CA GLU A 59 -25.67 -1.22 5.29
C GLU A 59 -24.60 -2.20 4.78
N ALA A 60 -23.31 -1.82 4.85
CA ALA A 60 -22.22 -2.68 4.37
C ALA A 60 -21.75 -3.71 5.41
N SER A 61 -22.16 -3.57 6.68
CA SER A 61 -21.59 -4.36 7.78
C SER A 61 -21.99 -5.83 7.75
N GLU A 62 -23.22 -6.16 7.38
CA GLU A 62 -23.76 -7.53 7.52
C GLU A 62 -23.06 -8.52 6.59
N GLY A 63 -22.87 -8.14 5.31
CA GLY A 63 -22.14 -8.94 4.34
C GLY A 63 -20.62 -8.96 4.58
N ALA A 64 -20.07 -7.91 5.17
CA ALA A 64 -18.66 -7.85 5.53
C ALA A 64 -18.34 -8.76 6.73
N LYS A 65 -19.25 -8.86 7.71
CA LYS A 65 -19.07 -9.69 8.90
C LYS A 65 -18.96 -11.18 8.57
N SER A 66 -19.82 -11.70 7.68
CA SER A 66 -19.76 -13.11 7.27
C SER A 66 -18.47 -13.44 6.53
N PHE A 67 -18.08 -12.62 5.55
CA PHE A 67 -16.81 -12.76 4.85
C PHE A 67 -15.60 -12.66 5.79
N ALA A 68 -15.62 -11.71 6.73
CA ALA A 68 -14.57 -11.56 7.72
C ALA A 68 -14.47 -12.79 8.64
N SER A 69 -15.61 -13.34 9.06
CA SER A 69 -15.66 -14.54 9.90
C SER A 69 -14.98 -15.73 9.22
N ASP A 70 -15.24 -15.93 7.93
CA ASP A 70 -14.65 -17.03 7.16
C ASP A 70 -13.14 -16.84 6.92
N GLN A 71 -12.70 -15.60 6.68
CA GLN A 71 -11.30 -15.29 6.37
C GLN A 71 -10.41 -15.12 7.62
N LYS A 72 -11.02 -14.94 8.79
CA LYS A 72 -10.34 -14.67 10.05
C LYS A 72 -9.33 -15.75 10.45
N LYS A 73 -9.67 -17.03 10.27
CA LYS A 73 -8.76 -18.13 10.60
C LYS A 73 -7.51 -18.12 9.71
N LEU A 74 -7.68 -17.81 8.42
CA LEU A 74 -6.57 -17.68 7.48
C LEU A 74 -5.68 -16.48 7.85
N ALA A 75 -6.28 -15.34 8.18
CA ALA A 75 -5.55 -14.15 8.63
C ALA A 75 -4.77 -14.42 9.92
N ALA A 76 -5.40 -15.06 10.92
CA ALA A 76 -4.75 -15.43 12.18
C ALA A 76 -3.53 -16.33 11.95
N SER A 77 -3.67 -17.36 11.13
CA SER A 77 -2.58 -18.26 10.76
C SER A 77 -1.41 -17.53 10.09
N GLN A 78 -1.71 -16.59 9.18
CA GLN A 78 -0.68 -15.75 8.54
C GLN A 78 0.06 -14.87 9.55
N ILE A 79 -0.67 -14.26 10.50
CA ILE A 79 -0.08 -13.44 11.57
C ILE A 79 0.87 -14.28 12.43
N THR A 80 0.45 -15.48 12.85
CA THR A 80 1.31 -16.40 13.61
C THR A 80 2.52 -16.86 12.80
N GLY A 81 2.37 -17.06 11.49
CA GLY A 81 3.47 -17.35 10.57
C GLY A 81 4.50 -16.21 10.49
N ILE A 82 4.03 -14.97 10.38
CA ILE A 82 4.89 -13.77 10.38
C ILE A 82 5.59 -13.61 11.73
N ALA A 83 4.86 -13.78 12.85
CA ALA A 83 5.42 -13.77 14.19
C ALA A 83 6.55 -14.78 14.34
N SER A 84 6.35 -15.99 13.82
CA SER A 84 7.35 -17.06 13.82
C SER A 84 8.57 -16.71 12.99
N ALA A 85 8.39 -16.09 11.82
CA ALA A 85 9.50 -15.63 10.98
C ALA A 85 10.32 -14.52 11.65
N ILE A 86 9.65 -13.51 12.23
CA ILE A 86 10.30 -12.43 12.98
C ILE A 86 11.03 -12.99 14.19
N SER A 87 10.44 -13.96 14.89
CA SER A 87 11.09 -14.64 16.01
C SER A 87 12.37 -15.36 15.58
N LYS A 88 12.37 -16.05 14.44
CA LYS A 88 13.58 -16.72 13.93
C LYS A 88 14.68 -15.72 13.59
N VAL A 89 14.32 -14.61 12.94
CA VAL A 89 15.25 -13.51 12.67
C VAL A 89 15.79 -12.92 13.98
N ALA A 90 14.95 -12.75 15.00
CA ALA A 90 15.40 -12.29 16.32
C ALA A 90 16.42 -13.25 16.96
N ASP A 91 16.19 -14.56 16.84
CA ASP A 91 17.11 -15.58 17.36
C ASP A 91 18.45 -15.58 16.60
N GLU A 92 18.47 -15.24 15.31
CA GLU A 92 19.70 -15.05 14.54
C GLU A 92 20.45 -13.76 14.91
N LEU A 93 19.74 -12.70 15.32
CA LEU A 93 20.31 -11.39 15.65
C LEU A 93 20.81 -11.28 17.11
N GLU A 94 20.56 -12.27 17.96
CA GLU A 94 20.88 -12.23 19.40
C GLU A 94 22.38 -12.04 19.69
N GLY A 95 23.26 -12.52 18.80
CA GLY A 95 24.71 -12.37 18.91
C GLY A 95 25.26 -10.97 18.59
N ASP A 96 24.79 -10.35 17.50
CA ASP A 96 25.35 -9.08 16.98
C ASP A 96 24.55 -7.84 17.40
N GLN A 97 23.24 -7.97 17.67
CA GLN A 97 22.34 -6.86 17.98
C GLN A 97 21.28 -7.24 19.03
N ALA A 98 21.73 -7.54 20.24
CA ALA A 98 20.87 -7.98 21.36
C ALA A 98 19.66 -7.06 21.63
N THR A 99 19.80 -5.74 21.47
CA THR A 99 18.69 -4.78 21.65
C THR A 99 17.64 -4.91 20.54
N THR A 100 18.06 -5.02 19.28
CA THR A 100 17.17 -5.23 18.13
C THR A 100 16.46 -6.58 18.22
N ALA A 101 17.20 -7.62 18.60
CA ALA A 101 16.66 -8.96 18.82
C ALA A 101 15.55 -8.96 19.89
N ARG A 102 15.74 -8.24 21.01
CA ARG A 102 14.71 -8.09 22.06
C ARG A 102 13.44 -7.43 21.53
N TYR A 103 13.55 -6.32 20.81
CA TYR A 103 12.39 -5.66 20.23
C TYR A 103 11.66 -6.53 19.21
N ALA A 104 12.41 -7.21 18.32
CA ALA A 104 11.84 -8.16 17.37
C ALA A 104 11.13 -9.32 18.08
N ARG A 105 11.71 -9.83 19.18
CA ARG A 105 11.12 -10.87 20.01
C ARG A 105 9.81 -10.43 20.67
N ASP A 106 9.78 -9.21 21.21
CA ASP A 106 8.59 -8.68 21.87
C ASP A 106 7.47 -8.40 20.86
N LEU A 107 7.81 -7.89 19.68
CA LEU A 107 6.88 -7.80 18.55
C LEU A 107 6.34 -9.17 18.13
N ALA A 108 7.21 -10.16 17.96
CA ALA A 108 6.81 -11.52 17.61
C ALA A 108 5.85 -12.12 18.66
N LYS A 109 6.15 -11.96 19.95
CA LYS A 109 5.26 -12.40 21.04
C LYS A 109 3.91 -11.68 21.01
N GLY A 110 3.91 -10.38 20.74
CA GLY A 110 2.69 -9.59 20.59
C GLY A 110 1.83 -10.08 19.42
N LEU A 111 2.44 -10.31 18.26
CA LEU A 111 1.77 -10.81 17.07
C LEU A 111 1.25 -12.24 17.24
N ASP A 112 2.01 -13.13 17.89
CA ASP A 112 1.56 -14.50 18.18
C ASP A 112 0.33 -14.51 19.10
N ARG A 113 0.34 -13.70 20.15
CA ARG A 113 -0.82 -13.54 21.05
C ARG A 113 -2.02 -12.97 20.30
N PHE A 114 -1.80 -11.93 19.49
CA PHE A 114 -2.84 -11.32 18.69
C PHE A 114 -3.44 -12.31 17.68
N GLY A 115 -2.63 -13.10 16.98
CA GLY A 115 -3.10 -14.13 16.06
C GLY A 115 -4.01 -15.16 16.74
N LYS A 116 -3.62 -15.63 17.93
CA LYS A 116 -4.42 -16.59 18.73
C LYS A 116 -5.72 -15.98 19.27
N GLU A 117 -5.65 -14.74 19.77
CA GLU A 117 -6.81 -14.00 20.27
C GLU A 117 -7.80 -13.71 19.15
N VAL A 118 -7.30 -13.33 17.98
CA VAL A 118 -8.08 -13.24 16.76
C VAL A 118 -8.69 -14.60 16.50
N GLU A 119 -7.95 -15.69 16.26
CA GLU A 119 -8.52 -17.01 15.90
C GLU A 119 -9.72 -17.44 16.77
N GLY A 120 -9.66 -17.24 18.08
CA GLY A 120 -10.70 -17.67 19.03
C GLY A 120 -11.93 -16.78 19.21
N ARG A 121 -11.91 -15.50 18.79
CA ARG A 121 -13.00 -14.54 19.07
C ARG A 121 -14.02 -14.38 17.93
N SER A 122 -15.21 -13.86 18.18
CA SER A 122 -16.12 -13.46 17.09
C SER A 122 -15.68 -12.13 16.46
N VAL A 123 -16.12 -11.86 15.22
CA VAL A 123 -15.85 -10.56 14.56
C VAL A 123 -16.43 -9.40 15.35
N ASP A 124 -17.59 -9.57 15.98
CA ASP A 124 -18.22 -8.55 16.83
C ASP A 124 -17.39 -8.26 18.09
N GLU A 125 -16.84 -9.29 18.74
CA GLU A 125 -15.91 -9.10 19.87
C GLU A 125 -14.66 -8.32 19.43
N LEU A 126 -14.06 -8.68 18.30
CA LEU A 126 -12.88 -7.99 17.76
C LEU A 126 -13.18 -6.52 17.40
N MET A 127 -14.38 -6.22 16.89
CA MET A 127 -14.80 -4.84 16.64
C MET A 127 -15.00 -4.06 17.94
N SER A 128 -15.56 -4.69 18.97
CA SER A 128 -15.68 -4.09 20.31
C SER A 128 -14.30 -3.77 20.89
N ASP A 129 -13.35 -4.70 20.79
CA ASP A 129 -11.97 -4.52 21.25
C ASP A 129 -11.27 -3.39 20.48
N ALA A 130 -11.45 -3.33 19.16
CA ALA A 130 -10.89 -2.27 18.33
C ALA A 130 -11.45 -0.88 18.72
N GLN A 131 -12.75 -0.80 19.03
CA GLN A 131 -13.37 0.42 19.52
C GLN A 131 -12.80 0.85 20.88
N ASP A 132 -12.65 -0.09 21.81
CA ASP A 132 -12.11 0.19 23.13
C ASP A 132 -10.61 0.56 23.05
N PHE A 133 -9.85 -0.08 22.16
CA PHE A 133 -8.48 0.30 21.86
C PHE A 133 -8.39 1.72 21.31
N GLY A 134 -9.26 2.09 20.35
CA GLY A 134 -9.32 3.44 19.80
C GLY A 134 -9.61 4.51 20.85
N ARG A 135 -10.45 4.20 21.84
CA ARG A 135 -10.73 5.10 22.98
C ARG A 135 -9.55 5.21 23.95
N ARG A 136 -8.82 4.12 24.19
CA ARG A 136 -7.69 4.08 25.13
C ARG A 136 -6.42 4.68 24.55
N GLN A 137 -6.17 4.46 23.26
CA GLN A 137 -4.95 4.86 22.57
C GLN A 137 -5.28 5.49 21.21
N PRO A 138 -5.82 6.72 21.20
CA PRO A 138 -6.23 7.39 19.97
C PRO A 138 -5.10 7.52 18.94
N LEU A 139 -3.88 7.87 19.39
CA LEU A 139 -2.73 7.99 18.47
C LEU A 139 -2.36 6.68 17.78
N ALA A 140 -2.40 5.55 18.49
CA ALA A 140 -2.10 4.24 17.91
C ALA A 140 -3.17 3.83 16.89
N PHE A 141 -4.44 4.12 17.20
CA PHE A 141 -5.56 3.85 16.29
C PHE A 141 -5.47 4.68 15.01
N LEU A 142 -5.18 5.98 15.10
CA LEU A 142 -4.98 6.83 13.92
C LEU A 142 -3.82 6.32 13.05
N GLY A 143 -2.70 5.93 13.68
CA GLY A 143 -1.56 5.35 12.96
C GLY A 143 -1.93 4.05 12.23
N ALA A 144 -2.63 3.13 12.92
CA ALA A 144 -3.09 1.88 12.33
C ALA A 144 -4.09 2.12 11.18
N ALA A 145 -5.03 3.05 11.34
CA ALA A 145 -6.02 3.41 10.32
C ALA A 145 -5.35 4.01 9.07
N ALA A 146 -4.33 4.88 9.25
CA ALA A 146 -3.58 5.44 8.13
C ALA A 146 -2.81 4.36 7.35
N LEU A 147 -2.16 3.43 8.06
CA LEU A 147 -1.49 2.29 7.43
C LEU A 147 -2.49 1.38 6.69
N ALA A 148 -3.63 1.08 7.30
CA ALA A 148 -4.69 0.29 6.68
C ALA A 148 -5.24 0.97 5.42
N GLY A 149 -5.48 2.29 5.48
CA GLY A 149 -5.91 3.10 4.33
C GLY A 149 -4.88 3.11 3.21
N PHE A 150 -3.58 3.17 3.52
CA PHE A 150 -2.52 3.08 2.53
C PHE A 150 -2.47 1.71 1.86
N VAL A 151 -2.55 0.63 2.64
CA VAL A 151 -2.59 -0.75 2.09
C VAL A 151 -3.84 -0.93 1.21
N ALA A 152 -4.99 -0.45 1.67
CA ALA A 152 -6.23 -0.47 0.91
C ALA A 152 -6.11 0.33 -0.41
N SER A 153 -5.48 1.51 -0.37
CA SER A 153 -5.21 2.33 -1.56
C SER A 153 -4.31 1.60 -2.56
N ARG A 154 -3.27 0.89 -2.07
CA ARG A 154 -2.40 0.09 -2.93
C ARG A 154 -3.13 -1.09 -3.55
N PHE A 155 -4.00 -1.75 -2.81
CA PHE A 155 -4.82 -2.83 -3.34
C PHE A 155 -5.86 -2.33 -4.35
N ALA A 156 -6.51 -1.19 -4.08
CA ALA A 156 -7.43 -0.53 -4.99
C ALA A 156 -6.74 -0.12 -6.30
N GLY A 157 -5.55 0.50 -6.23
CA GLY A 157 -4.75 0.85 -7.40
C GLY A 157 -4.28 -0.37 -8.19
N ALA A 158 -3.82 -1.42 -7.50
CA ALA A 158 -3.39 -2.66 -8.14
C ALA A 158 -4.55 -3.45 -8.79
N SER A 159 -5.75 -3.37 -8.23
CA SER A 159 -6.95 -4.01 -8.78
C SER A 159 -7.53 -3.23 -9.97
N ALA A 160 -7.38 -1.89 -9.99
CA ALA A 160 -7.79 -1.06 -11.12
C ALA A 160 -6.97 -1.34 -12.40
N GLN A 161 -5.67 -1.64 -12.28
CA GLN A 161 -4.81 -1.99 -13.42
C GLN A 161 -5.25 -3.27 -14.14
N ARG A 162 -6.00 -4.16 -13.46
CA ARG A 162 -6.54 -5.40 -14.05
C ARG A 162 -7.81 -5.17 -14.89
N LYS A 163 -8.48 -4.02 -14.75
CA LYS A 163 -9.70 -3.70 -15.51
C LYS A 163 -9.47 -3.02 -16.86
N GLN A 164 -8.23 -2.64 -17.20
CA GLN A 164 -7.92 -1.96 -18.47
C GLN A 164 -7.31 -2.87 -19.55
N THR A 165 -7.11 -4.16 -19.29
CA THR A 165 -6.64 -5.14 -20.30
C THR A 165 -7.74 -6.06 -20.85
N GLY A 166 -9.01 -5.68 -20.69
CA GLY A 166 -10.17 -6.50 -21.08
C GLY A 166 -11.08 -5.89 -22.15
N SER A 167 -10.61 -4.92 -22.94
CA SER A 167 -11.40 -4.34 -24.04
C SER A 167 -10.55 -4.13 -25.29
N GLU A 168 -9.96 -5.20 -25.80
CA GLU A 168 -9.58 -5.27 -27.21
C GLU A 168 -9.87 -6.70 -27.75
N THR A 169 -10.70 -6.74 -28.78
CA THR A 169 -11.01 -7.89 -29.67
C THR A 169 -11.97 -8.96 -29.16
N ALA A 170 -13.24 -8.59 -28.91
CA ALA A 170 -14.34 -9.43 -29.39
C ALA A 170 -14.55 -9.08 -30.87
N VAL A 171 -14.18 -9.98 -31.77
CA VAL A 171 -14.66 -9.96 -33.16
C VAL A 171 -16.06 -10.58 -33.18
N PRO A 172 -17.16 -9.80 -33.27
CA PRO A 172 -18.44 -10.39 -33.61
C PRO A 172 -18.40 -10.76 -35.10
N GLY A 173 -18.68 -12.03 -35.37
CA GLY A 173 -18.69 -12.61 -36.71
C GLY A 173 -19.49 -11.75 -37.69
N SER A 174 -18.93 -11.60 -38.88
CA SER A 174 -19.56 -10.94 -40.02
C SER A 174 -20.84 -11.67 -40.41
N ALA A 175 -21.97 -11.22 -39.86
CA ALA A 175 -23.28 -11.37 -40.46
C ALA A 175 -23.62 -10.07 -41.19
N ALA A 176 -24.09 -10.24 -42.42
CA ALA A 176 -24.22 -9.23 -43.46
C ALA A 176 -25.21 -8.09 -43.16
N SER A 177 -25.05 -7.01 -43.94
CA SER A 177 -26.10 -6.19 -44.58
C SER A 177 -26.22 -4.73 -44.11
N GLY A 178 -26.14 -3.80 -45.08
CA GLY A 178 -27.09 -2.69 -45.17
C GLY A 178 -26.58 -1.25 -44.92
N THR A 179 -26.34 -0.53 -46.02
CA THR A 179 -26.95 0.78 -46.34
C THR A 179 -26.57 2.06 -45.53
N THR A 180 -25.71 2.86 -46.16
CA THR A 180 -25.89 4.28 -46.58
C THR A 180 -26.03 5.46 -45.59
N TYR A 181 -25.37 6.57 -46.00
CA TYR A 181 -25.42 7.99 -45.56
C TYR A 181 -24.68 8.27 -44.23
N GLY A 182 -23.59 9.03 -44.15
CA GLY A 182 -23.17 10.21 -44.89
C GLY A 182 -23.18 11.42 -43.94
N ARG A 183 -22.03 11.97 -43.54
CA ARG A 183 -21.88 13.39 -43.17
C ARG A 183 -20.40 13.77 -42.98
N THR A 184 -20.10 14.95 -43.50
CA THR A 184 -18.84 15.66 -43.66
C THR A 184 -18.29 16.30 -42.38
N SER A 185 -16.95 16.35 -42.32
CA SER A 185 -16.07 17.45 -41.86
C SER A 185 -16.33 18.19 -40.55
N ALA A 186 -15.32 18.24 -39.66
CA ALA A 186 -14.65 19.50 -39.24
C ALA A 186 -13.58 19.28 -38.14
N GLY A 187 -12.39 19.86 -38.36
CA GLY A 187 -11.38 20.24 -37.34
C GLY A 187 -10.54 19.08 -36.78
N GLY A 188 -9.23 18.92 -37.02
CA GLY A 188 -8.18 19.92 -37.23
C GLY A 188 -7.39 20.06 -35.94
N VAL A 189 -6.25 19.38 -35.80
CA VAL A 189 -4.90 19.93 -35.53
C VAL A 189 -3.88 18.79 -35.38
N ASN A 190 -2.73 19.01 -36.00
CA ASN A 190 -1.54 18.17 -36.04
C ASN A 190 -0.51 18.70 -35.01
N PRO A 191 0.21 17.85 -34.28
CA PRO A 191 1.56 18.20 -33.88
C PRO A 191 2.61 17.24 -34.46
N THR A 192 3.45 17.86 -35.29
CA THR A 192 4.72 17.38 -35.85
C THR A 192 5.71 16.96 -34.76
N SER A 193 6.21 15.73 -34.83
CA SER A 193 7.56 15.31 -34.44
C SER A 193 7.77 13.93 -35.08
N GLY A 194 8.82 13.59 -35.81
CA GLY A 194 10.21 14.00 -35.71
C GLY A 194 11.05 12.72 -35.64
N GLY A 195 11.18 12.04 -36.79
CA GLY A 195 12.24 11.08 -37.17
C GLY A 195 12.69 9.98 -36.21
N SER A 196 12.53 8.72 -36.63
CA SER A 196 13.67 7.89 -37.09
C SER A 196 13.18 6.55 -37.64
N ALA A 197 13.62 6.27 -38.85
CA ALA A 197 13.28 5.11 -39.65
C ALA A 197 14.34 4.01 -39.50
N TYR A 198 13.90 2.82 -39.08
CA TYR A 198 14.43 1.49 -39.41
C TYR A 198 13.23 0.57 -39.16
N GLY A 199 12.66 -0.23 -40.05
CA GLY A 199 13.10 -0.87 -41.28
C GLY A 199 12.44 -2.24 -41.24
N GLN A 200 11.65 -2.61 -42.26
CA GLN A 200 11.46 -3.99 -42.74
C GLN A 200 10.43 -4.05 -43.88
N SER A 201 10.99 -4.09 -45.09
CA SER A 201 10.53 -4.88 -46.23
C SER A 201 10.48 -6.37 -45.80
N SER A 202 9.68 -7.30 -46.31
CA SER A 202 8.98 -7.42 -47.60
C SER A 202 8.07 -8.67 -47.59
N SER A 203 7.15 -8.67 -48.57
CA SER A 203 6.58 -9.81 -49.31
C SER A 203 5.68 -10.83 -48.62
N ASN A 204 4.37 -10.59 -48.79
CA ASN A 204 3.37 -11.64 -48.97
C ASN A 204 3.77 -12.54 -50.14
N PHE A 205 3.85 -13.85 -49.90
CA PHE A 205 3.78 -14.85 -50.95
C PHE A 205 2.53 -15.71 -50.74
N ALA A 206 1.64 -15.63 -51.71
CA ALA A 206 0.43 -16.41 -51.84
C ALA A 206 0.78 -17.86 -52.22
N GLY A 207 0.24 -18.81 -51.46
CA GLY A 207 0.26 -20.23 -51.80
C GLY A 207 -1.17 -20.77 -51.78
N GLY A 208 -1.86 -20.65 -52.92
CA GLY A 208 -3.11 -21.36 -53.17
C GLY A 208 -2.84 -22.80 -53.60
N GLY A 209 -3.59 -23.75 -53.06
CA GLY A 209 -3.51 -25.16 -53.44
C GLY A 209 -4.71 -25.94 -52.92
N ASN A 210 -5.67 -26.21 -53.80
CA ASN A 210 -6.87 -27.01 -53.58
C ASN A 210 -6.54 -28.48 -53.30
N VAL A 211 -7.34 -29.15 -52.46
CA VAL A 211 -7.53 -30.61 -52.56
C VAL A 211 -9.01 -30.95 -52.37
N SER A 212 -9.59 -31.45 -53.46
CA SER A 212 -10.97 -31.92 -53.57
C SER A 212 -11.22 -33.20 -52.78
N ASN A 213 -12.42 -33.28 -52.22
CA ASN A 213 -12.97 -34.45 -51.55
C ASN A 213 -13.65 -35.37 -52.57
N LYS A 214 -13.27 -36.66 -52.60
CA LYS A 214 -14.16 -37.79 -52.90
C LYS A 214 -13.56 -39.09 -52.38
#